data_AF-A0A1G9QJQ4-F1
#
_entry.id   AF-A0A1G9QJQ4-F1
#
_cell.length_a   1.000
_cell.length_b   1.000
_cell.length_c   1.000
_cell.angle_alpha   90.00
_cell.angle_beta   90.00
_cell.angle_gamma   90.00
#
_symmetry.space_group_name_H-M   'P 1'
#
loop_
_entity.id
_entity.type
_entity.pdbx_description
1 polymer ?
#
loop_
_entity_poly.entity_id
_entity_poly.type
_entity_poly.pdbx_seq_one_letter_code
_entity_poly.pdbx_strand_id
1 'polypeptide(L)'
;EDFEETYHKRYIVERKIAELFFRHGMRQARFFGKRKIEFQMMCKALAVNIKRLPKLLSSAPGVCLKKVKKVLGSGNNEKKATKSTV
;
A
#
# COMPACT_ATOMS: atom_id res chain seq x y z
N GLU A 1 -26.15 6.20 -9.01
CA GLU A 1 -25.37 4.99 -8.69
C GLU A 1 -23.86 5.21 -8.85
N ASP A 2 -23.36 5.84 -9.91
CA ASP A 2 -21.91 6.03 -10.16
C ASP A 2 -21.11 6.76 -9.06
N PHE A 3 -21.74 7.72 -8.37
CA PHE A 3 -21.09 8.48 -7.30
C PHE A 3 -20.76 7.59 -6.09
N GLU A 4 -21.72 6.77 -5.65
CA GLU A 4 -21.54 5.88 -4.49
C GLU A 4 -20.48 4.83 -4.78
N GLU A 5 -20.48 4.23 -5.96
CA GLU A 5 -19.48 3.22 -6.34
C GLU A 5 -18.06 3.81 -6.37
N THR A 6 -17.92 5.04 -6.88
CA THR A 6 -16.63 5.75 -6.89
C THR A 6 -16.21 6.13 -5.47
N TYR A 7 -17.15 6.60 -4.66
CA TYR A 7 -16.91 6.96 -3.27
C TYR A 7 -16.45 5.75 -2.44
N HIS A 8 -17.05 4.57 -2.66
CA HIS A 8 -16.63 3.33 -2.01
C HIS A 8 -15.23 2.87 -2.39
N LYS A 9 -14.62 3.35 -3.49
CA LYS A 9 -13.24 3.02 -3.85
C LYS A 9 -12.20 3.90 -3.15
N ARG A 10 -12.62 5.04 -2.57
CA ARG A 10 -11.76 6.05 -1.92
C ARG A 10 -10.94 5.49 -0.75
N TYR A 11 -11.52 4.61 0.07
CA TYR A 11 -10.85 4.08 1.27
C TYR A 11 -9.52 3.38 0.94
N ILE A 12 -9.40 2.79 -0.26
CA ILE A 12 -8.17 2.10 -0.71
C ILE A 12 -7.02 3.09 -0.82
N VAL A 13 -7.30 4.29 -1.31
CA VAL A 13 -6.33 5.38 -1.47
C VAL A 13 -5.98 5.96 -0.10
N GLU A 14 -6.97 6.27 0.73
CA GLU A 14 -6.75 6.85 2.07
C GLU A 14 -5.94 5.93 2.97
N ARG A 15 -6.19 4.62 2.90
CA ARG A 15 -5.40 3.63 3.63
C ARG A 15 -3.92 3.66 3.22
N LYS A 16 -3.62 3.93 1.95
CA LYS A 16 -2.24 4.03 1.45
C LYS A 16 -1.57 5.33 1.85
N ILE A 17 -2.33 6.42 1.83
CA ILE A 17 -1.90 7.71 2.39
C ILE A 17 -1.56 7.53 3.87
N ALA A 18 -2.44 6.90 4.66
CA ALA A 18 -2.19 6.62 6.07
C ALA A 18 -0.92 5.79 6.28
N GLU A 19 -0.67 4.75 5.47
CA GLU A 19 0.58 3.98 5.54
C GLU A 19 1.82 4.86 5.33
N LEU A 20 1.80 5.77 4.36
CA LEU A 20 2.89 6.72 4.12
C LEU A 20 3.15 7.62 5.35
N PHE A 21 2.09 8.15 5.97
CA PHE A 21 2.19 8.99 7.16
C PHE A 21 2.67 8.25 8.40
N PHE A 22 2.10 7.09 8.70
CA PHE A 22 2.31 6.39 9.96
C PHE A 22 3.47 5.38 9.94
N ARG A 23 3.79 4.80 8.78
CA ARG A 23 4.84 3.77 8.67
C ARG A 23 6.12 4.23 7.97
N HIS A 24 6.02 5.21 7.06
CA HIS A 24 7.17 5.67 6.25
C HIS A 24 7.59 7.11 6.59
N GLY A 25 7.06 7.65 7.69
CA GLY A 25 7.49 8.93 8.27
C GLY A 25 7.28 10.11 7.33
N MET A 26 6.19 10.18 6.57
CA MET A 26 5.85 11.35 5.75
C MET A 26 5.71 12.65 6.57
N ARG A 27 5.42 12.54 7.88
CA ARG A 27 5.32 13.70 8.78
C ARG A 27 6.67 14.37 9.07
N GLN A 28 7.77 13.69 8.78
CA GLN A 28 9.12 14.14 9.09
C GLN A 28 9.93 14.27 7.80
N ALA A 29 10.36 15.50 7.53
CA ALA A 29 11.29 15.80 6.46
C ALA A 29 12.70 16.01 7.04
N ARG A 30 13.71 15.47 6.34
CA ARG A 30 15.12 15.65 6.72
C ARG A 30 15.66 16.97 6.19
N PHE A 31 15.16 17.41 5.03
CA PHE A 31 15.63 18.60 4.35
C PHE A 31 14.80 19.83 4.69
N PHE A 32 15.45 20.99 4.64
CA PHE A 32 14.80 22.29 4.77
C PHE A 32 14.44 22.85 3.39
N GLY A 33 13.29 23.55 3.33
CA GLY A 33 12.78 24.18 2.13
C GLY A 33 11.81 23.29 1.33
N LYS A 34 10.69 23.91 0.90
CA LYS A 34 9.55 23.23 0.29
C LYS A 34 9.92 22.27 -0.85
N ARG A 35 10.75 22.72 -1.81
CA ARG A 35 11.17 21.90 -2.95
C ARG A 35 11.89 20.60 -2.54
N LYS A 36 12.77 20.65 -1.55
CA LYS A 36 13.53 19.47 -1.10
C LYS A 36 12.63 18.50 -0.32
N ILE A 37 11.69 19.06 0.46
CA ILE A 37 10.68 18.27 1.16
C ILE A 37 9.78 17.56 0.15
N GLU A 38 9.27 18.26 -0.86
CA GLU A 38 8.44 17.68 -1.93
C GLU A 38 9.16 16.54 -2.65
N PHE A 39 10.43 16.74 -3.03
CA PHE A 39 11.25 15.69 -3.62
C PHE A 39 11.36 14.45 -2.70
N GLN A 40 11.68 14.66 -1.42
CA GLN A 40 11.74 13.58 -0.44
C GLN A 40 10.41 12.83 -0.31
N MET A 41 9.29 13.55 -0.31
CA MET A 41 7.94 12.99 -0.21
C MET A 41 7.59 12.15 -1.45
N MET A 42 7.92 12.65 -2.64
CA MET A 42 7.76 11.92 -3.90
C MET A 42 8.58 10.63 -3.91
N CYS A 43 9.85 10.67 -3.49
CA CYS A 43 10.68 9.47 -3.40
C CYS A 43 10.10 8.42 -2.44
N LYS A 44 9.60 8.84 -1.27
CA LYS A 44 8.94 7.94 -0.31
C LYS A 44 7.68 7.30 -0.90
N ALA A 45 6.83 8.11 -1.56
CA ALA A 45 5.63 7.62 -2.22
C ALA A 45 5.97 6.61 -3.34
N LEU A 46 6.99 6.92 -4.15
CA LEU A 46 7.49 6.03 -5.20
C LEU A 46 7.97 4.69 -4.62
N ALA A 47 8.76 4.70 -3.55
CA ALA A 47 9.24 3.48 -2.90
C ALA A 47 8.09 2.59 -2.40
N VAL A 48 7.04 3.17 -1.81
CA VAL A 48 5.85 2.43 -1.37
C VAL A 48 5.08 1.86 -2.56
N ASN A 49 4.97 2.61 -3.65
CA ASN A 49 4.36 2.12 -4.88
C ASN A 49 5.14 0.95 -5.48
N ILE A 50 6.47 1.05 -5.56
CA ILE A 50 7.36 -0.04 -6.02
C ILE A 50 7.20 -1.27 -5.13
N LYS A 51 7.19 -1.10 -3.80
CA LYS A 51 6.95 -2.19 -2.84
C LYS A 51 5.59 -2.89 -3.07
N ARG A 52 4.60 -2.19 -3.61
CA ARG A 52 3.26 -2.74 -3.89
C ARG A 52 3.19 -3.51 -5.21
N LEU A 53 4.00 -3.17 -6.20
CA LEU A 53 3.98 -3.78 -7.53
C LEU A 53 3.95 -5.31 -7.49
N PRO A 54 4.80 -6.02 -6.71
CA PRO A 54 4.78 -7.48 -6.72
C PRO A 54 3.45 -8.09 -6.26
N LYS A 55 2.74 -7.43 -5.34
CA LYS A 55 1.40 -7.87 -4.90
C LYS A 55 0.38 -7.72 -6.02
N LEU A 56 0.44 -6.61 -6.76
CA LEU A 56 -0.46 -6.38 -7.90
C LEU A 56 -0.15 -7.36 -9.03
N LEU A 57 1.13 -7.57 -9.34
CA LEU A 57 1.58 -8.54 -10.35
C LEU A 57 1.20 -9.96 -9.96
N SER A 58 1.18 -10.33 -8.67
CA SER A 58 0.75 -11.67 -8.25
C SER A 58 -0.72 -11.99 -8.53
N SER A 59 -1.54 -10.95 -8.72
CA SER A 59 -2.95 -11.07 -9.05
C SER A 59 -3.23 -10.97 -10.55
N ALA A 60 -2.21 -10.67 -11.36
CA ALA A 60 -2.37 -10.50 -12.81
C ALA A 60 -2.30 -11.87 -13.52
N PRO A 61 -3.25 -12.17 -14.44
CA PRO A 61 -3.18 -13.40 -15.23
C PRO A 61 -1.92 -13.37 -16.11
N GLY A 62 -1.13 -14.46 -16.08
CA GLY A 62 0.07 -14.63 -16.90
C GLY A 62 1.42 -14.31 -16.23
N VAL A 63 1.44 -13.79 -14.99
CA VAL A 63 2.70 -13.48 -14.29
C VAL A 63 3.03 -14.53 -13.22
N CYS A 64 4.03 -15.38 -13.48
CA CYS A 64 4.43 -16.46 -12.58
C CYS A 64 5.45 -15.99 -11.52
N LEU A 65 4.98 -15.45 -10.38
CA LEU A 65 5.86 -15.00 -9.29
C LEU A 65 6.30 -16.11 -8.33
N LYS A 66 6.82 -17.24 -8.84
CA LYS A 66 7.26 -18.40 -8.02
C LYS A 66 8.32 -18.02 -6.96
N LYS A 67 9.18 -17.04 -7.24
CA LYS A 67 10.33 -16.68 -6.39
C LYS A 67 10.05 -15.55 -5.39
N VAL A 68 9.09 -14.67 -5.70
CA VAL A 68 8.75 -13.49 -4.87
C VAL A 68 8.03 -13.87 -3.58
N LYS A 69 7.22 -14.94 -3.59
CA LYS A 69 6.50 -15.43 -2.40
C LYS A 69 7.44 -15.74 -1.22
N LYS A 70 8.69 -16.17 -1.49
CA LYS A 70 9.70 -16.50 -0.48
C LYS A 70 10.36 -15.26 0.15
N VAL A 71 10.46 -14.16 -0.60
CA VAL A 71 11.11 -12.90 -0.16
C VAL A 71 10.11 -11.95 0.51
N LEU A 72 8.85 -11.93 0.06
CA LEU A 72 7.82 -11.03 0.59
C LEU A 72 7.12 -11.50 1.85
N GLY A 73 7.60 -12.58 2.48
CA GLY A 73 7.22 -13.04 3.83
C GLY A 73 5.76 -12.79 4.17
N SER A 74 4.90 -13.77 3.88
CA SER A 74 3.48 -13.85 4.27
C SER A 74 3.13 -12.92 5.43
N GLY A 75 2.65 -11.73 5.12
CA GLY A 75 2.15 -10.81 6.12
C GLY A 75 0.85 -11.39 6.67
N ASN A 76 0.97 -12.17 7.75
CA ASN A 76 -0.09 -12.78 8.53
C ASN A 76 -1.34 -11.90 8.56
N ASN A 77 -2.31 -12.23 7.72
CA ASN A 77 -3.69 -11.77 7.80
C ASN A 77 -4.60 -12.95 7.47
N GLU A 78 -4.33 -14.10 8.09
CA GLU A 78 -5.40 -15.05 8.37
C GLU A 78 -6.20 -14.44 9.53
N LYS A 79 -7.15 -13.57 9.20
CA LYS A 79 -8.29 -13.41 10.11
C LYS A 79 -9.02 -14.74 10.06
N LYS A 80 -8.81 -15.58 11.08
CA LYS A 80 -9.67 -16.72 11.35
C LYS A 80 -11.10 -16.19 11.40
N ALA A 81 -11.88 -16.48 10.37
CA ALA A 81 -13.33 -16.41 10.45
C ALA A 81 -13.74 -17.51 11.43
N THR A 82 -13.81 -17.19 12.72
CA THR A 82 -14.56 -18.00 13.67
C THR A 82 -16.02 -17.88 13.25
N LYS A 83 -16.56 -18.96 12.66
CA LYS A 83 -17.99 -19.14 12.50
C LYS A 83 -18.63 -18.95 13.87
N SER A 84 -19.35 -17.85 14.09
CA SER A 84 -20.28 -17.76 15.21
C SER A 84 -21.55 -18.50 14.79
N THR A 85 -21.65 -19.75 15.22
CA THR A 85 -22.93 -20.43 15.34
C THR A 85 -23.45 -20.11 16.74
N VAL A 86 -24.45 -19.25 16.83
CA VAL A 86 -25.47 -19.25 17.89
C VAL A 86 -26.79 -18.94 17.21
#